data_AF-A0A2U1S4K5-F1
#
_entry.id   AF-A0A2U1S4K5-F1
#
_cell.length_a   1.000
_cell.length_b   1.000
_cell.length_c   1.000
_cell.angle_alpha   90.00
_cell.angle_beta   90.00
_cell.angle_gamma   90.00
#
_symmetry.space_group_name_H-M   'P 1'
#
loop_
_entity.id
_entity.type
_entity.pdbx_description
1 polymer ?
#
loop_
_entity_poly.entity_id
_entity_poly.type
_entity_poly.pdbx_seq_one_letter_code
_entity_poly.pdbx_strand_id
1 'polypeptide(L)'
;MLGLCVNIDHIATIRQARRGEEPDPVQAALLVELAGASGITVHLREDRRHIQDRDVELLRRLVKTTLNLEMAATEEMLEIALAFRPEMATLVPERREELTTEGGLDVHGHADEVGRVVRRLREGGILVSLFIDPEDHQVSAAARAGADFIELHTGSYAEAKDCKAQQAELTRLIQSAMTAKGLGLRINAGHGLDYRNVGSIAAIPEVEELSIGHS
;
A
#
# COMPACT_ATOMS: atom_id res chain seq x y z
N MET A 1 6.18 9.90 -15.32
CA MET A 1 6.81 10.56 -14.15
C MET A 1 6.40 9.72 -12.96
N LEU A 2 7.35 9.29 -12.14
CA LEU A 2 7.09 8.43 -10.98
C LEU A 2 6.22 9.19 -9.97
N GLY A 3 5.15 8.55 -9.48
CA GLY A 3 4.29 9.10 -8.44
C GLY A 3 4.84 8.85 -7.03
N LEU A 4 4.44 9.71 -6.08
CA LEU A 4 4.68 9.51 -4.66
C LEU A 4 3.34 9.56 -3.93
N CYS A 5 2.92 8.42 -3.38
CA CYS A 5 1.84 8.33 -2.41
C CYS A 5 2.46 8.36 -1.02
N VAL A 6 2.03 9.30 -0.19
CA VAL A 6 2.60 9.45 1.17
C VAL A 6 1.66 8.80 2.16
N ASN A 7 2.17 7.80 2.88
CA ASN A 7 1.46 7.15 3.97
C ASN A 7 1.55 8.02 5.23
N ILE A 8 0.41 8.35 5.83
CA ILE A 8 0.31 9.24 7.00
C ILE A 8 -0.07 8.52 8.31
N ASP A 9 0.00 7.18 8.34
CA ASP A 9 -0.40 6.36 9.48
C ASP A 9 0.36 6.74 10.75
N HIS A 10 1.65 7.00 10.63
CA HIS A 10 2.49 7.31 11.78
C HIS A 10 2.25 8.70 12.38
N ILE A 11 1.60 9.62 11.64
CA ILE A 11 1.06 10.84 12.24
C ILE A 11 -0.04 10.47 13.25
N ALA A 12 -0.94 9.57 12.85
CA ALA A 12 -1.98 9.05 13.74
C ALA A 12 -1.38 8.24 14.89
N THR A 13 -0.29 7.48 14.69
CA THR A 13 0.43 6.81 15.79
C THR A 13 0.86 7.81 16.88
N ILE A 14 1.42 8.96 16.50
CA ILE A 14 1.84 10.01 17.45
C ILE A 14 0.61 10.57 18.21
N ARG A 15 -0.50 10.82 17.51
CA ARG A 15 -1.77 11.25 18.13
C ARG A 15 -2.29 10.21 19.13
N GLN A 16 -2.33 8.94 18.73
CA GLN A 16 -2.85 7.84 19.54
C GLN A 16 -1.99 7.58 20.79
N ALA A 17 -0.69 7.91 20.75
CA ALA A 17 0.18 7.83 21.93
C ALA A 17 -0.30 8.71 23.10
N ARG A 18 -1.09 9.75 22.82
CA ARG A 18 -1.76 10.57 23.84
C ARG A 18 -3.29 10.53 23.81
N ARG A 19 -3.88 9.79 22.87
CA ARG A 19 -5.34 9.77 22.60
C ARG A 19 -5.91 11.19 22.51
N GLY A 20 -5.13 12.10 21.93
CA GLY A 20 -5.48 13.50 21.73
C GLY A 20 -6.04 13.75 20.34
N GLU A 21 -6.17 15.02 19.98
CA GLU A 21 -6.57 15.44 18.63
C GLU A 21 -5.37 15.74 17.74
N GLU A 22 -4.19 15.99 18.33
CA GLU A 22 -2.98 16.41 17.62
C GLU A 22 -1.82 15.41 17.77
N PRO A 23 -0.99 15.25 16.72
CA PRO A 23 -1.15 15.84 15.38
C PRO A 23 -2.32 15.21 14.60
N ASP A 24 -3.06 16.01 13.83
CA ASP A 24 -4.20 15.52 13.04
C ASP A 24 -3.72 14.99 11.66
N PRO A 25 -3.91 13.70 11.34
CA PRO A 25 -3.55 13.12 10.04
C PRO A 25 -4.21 13.85 8.86
N VAL A 26 -5.43 14.37 9.05
CA VAL A 26 -6.17 15.09 8.01
C VAL A 26 -5.45 16.40 7.66
N GLN A 27 -4.91 17.11 8.66
CA GLN A 27 -4.12 18.31 8.41
C GLN A 27 -2.80 17.98 7.70
N ALA A 28 -2.14 16.88 8.09
CA ALA A 28 -0.93 16.41 7.44
C ALA A 28 -1.17 16.07 5.96
N ALA A 29 -2.26 15.38 5.63
CA ALA A 29 -2.63 15.06 4.25
C ALA A 29 -2.69 16.29 3.35
N LEU A 30 -3.33 17.37 3.82
CA LEU A 30 -3.43 18.62 3.04
C LEU A 30 -2.05 19.25 2.79
N LEU A 31 -1.16 19.24 3.77
CA LEU A 31 0.21 19.75 3.61
C LEU A 31 1.02 18.89 2.64
N VAL A 32 0.84 17.57 2.71
CA VAL A 32 1.49 16.59 1.84
C VAL A 32 1.06 16.76 0.37
N GLU A 33 -0.23 16.95 0.10
CA GLU A 33 -0.71 17.26 -1.25
C GLU A 33 -0.13 18.58 -1.78
N LEU A 34 -0.12 19.63 -0.94
CA LEU A 34 0.47 20.92 -1.30
C LEU A 34 1.98 20.85 -1.55
N ALA A 35 2.67 19.90 -0.91
CA ALA A 35 4.09 19.64 -1.12
C ALA A 35 4.38 18.83 -2.40
N GLY A 36 3.36 18.36 -3.11
CA GLY A 36 3.49 17.72 -4.42
C GLY A 36 3.32 16.20 -4.42
N ALA A 37 2.77 15.60 -3.35
CA ALA A 37 2.39 14.19 -3.38
C ALA A 37 1.32 13.92 -4.44
N SER A 38 1.42 12.77 -5.10
CA SER A 38 0.45 12.28 -6.07
C SER A 38 -0.78 11.65 -5.42
N GLY A 39 -0.70 11.34 -4.12
CA GLY A 39 -1.77 10.76 -3.35
C GLY A 39 -1.43 10.62 -1.87
N ILE A 40 -2.45 10.24 -1.11
CA ILE A 40 -2.38 9.98 0.32
C ILE A 40 -2.72 8.52 0.55
N THR A 41 -1.83 7.81 1.23
CA THR A 41 -2.09 6.44 1.70
C THR A 41 -2.46 6.45 3.18
N VAL A 42 -3.47 5.68 3.55
CA VAL A 42 -3.81 5.40 4.94
C VAL A 42 -4.18 3.94 5.10
N HIS A 43 -3.73 3.32 6.19
CA HIS A 43 -4.11 1.96 6.54
C HIS A 43 -5.13 1.97 7.68
N LEU A 44 -6.39 1.66 7.34
CA LEU A 44 -7.44 1.45 8.33
C LEU A 44 -7.39 -0.01 8.81
N ARG A 45 -6.70 -0.22 9.93
CA ARG A 45 -6.57 -1.52 10.58
C ARG A 45 -7.85 -1.96 11.29
N GLU A 46 -8.08 -3.27 11.42
CA GLU A 46 -9.20 -3.82 12.20
C GLU A 46 -9.18 -3.36 13.66
N ASP A 47 -7.99 -3.27 14.25
CA ASP A 47 -7.81 -2.85 15.64
C ASP A 47 -7.82 -1.32 15.83
N ARG A 48 -7.94 -0.54 14.75
CA ARG A 48 -7.86 0.93 14.74
C ARG A 48 -6.66 1.45 15.54
N ARG A 49 -5.49 0.81 15.41
CA ARG A 49 -4.30 1.15 16.18
C ARG A 49 -3.83 2.60 16.00
N HIS A 50 -3.96 3.13 14.78
CA HIS A 50 -3.52 4.49 14.42
C HIS A 50 -4.65 5.28 13.75
N ILE A 51 -4.87 5.05 12.46
CA ILE A 51 -5.94 5.67 11.68
C ILE A 51 -7.29 5.19 12.21
N GLN A 52 -8.23 6.14 12.35
CA GLN A 52 -9.59 5.90 12.80
C GLN A 52 -10.58 6.11 11.64
N ASP A 53 -11.81 5.60 11.76
CA ASP A 53 -12.88 5.79 10.77
C ASP A 53 -13.14 7.28 10.48
N ARG A 54 -13.05 8.13 11.52
CA ARG A 54 -13.14 9.60 11.42
C ARG A 54 -12.10 10.17 10.47
N ASP A 55 -10.88 9.64 10.48
CA ASP A 55 -9.81 10.14 9.62
C ASP A 55 -10.11 9.79 8.16
N VAL A 56 -10.52 8.54 7.88
CA VAL A 56 -10.88 8.08 6.52
C VAL A 56 -12.05 8.88 5.96
N GLU A 57 -13.09 9.12 6.77
CA GLU A 57 -14.25 9.92 6.35
C GLU A 57 -13.85 11.35 5.95
N LEU A 58 -13.02 12.01 6.76
CA LEU A 58 -12.59 13.38 6.48
C LEU A 58 -11.63 13.43 5.29
N LEU A 59 -10.67 12.51 5.21
CA LEU A 59 -9.74 12.41 4.08
C LEU A 59 -10.52 12.22 2.78
N ARG A 60 -11.54 11.36 2.76
CA ARG A 60 -12.37 11.16 1.57
C ARG A 60 -13.02 12.45 1.06
N ARG A 61 -13.37 13.37 1.95
CA ARG A 61 -13.99 14.66 1.59
C ARG A 61 -12.98 15.73 1.17
N LEU A 62 -11.73 15.60 1.59
CA LEU A 62 -10.75 16.69 1.54
C LEU A 62 -9.59 16.44 0.58
N VAL A 63 -9.14 15.18 0.45
CA VAL A 63 -8.09 14.77 -0.51
C VAL A 63 -8.59 15.04 -1.93
N LYS A 64 -7.76 15.69 -2.74
CA LYS A 64 -8.06 16.06 -4.13
C LYS A 64 -7.30 15.24 -5.15
N THR A 65 -6.24 14.59 -4.71
CA THR A 65 -5.44 13.61 -5.44
C THR A 65 -6.00 12.19 -5.21
N THR A 66 -5.17 11.16 -5.30
CA THR A 66 -5.57 9.78 -5.02
C THR A 66 -5.64 9.55 -3.50
N LEU A 67 -6.79 9.10 -2.98
CA LEU A 67 -6.83 8.45 -1.68
C LEU A 67 -6.64 6.94 -1.88
N ASN A 68 -5.56 6.41 -1.31
CA ASN A 68 -5.28 4.98 -1.26
C ASN A 68 -5.60 4.44 0.15
N LEU A 69 -6.59 3.55 0.23
CA LEU A 69 -6.98 2.89 1.48
C LEU A 69 -6.33 1.51 1.56
N GLU A 70 -5.31 1.38 2.40
CA GLU A 70 -4.77 0.08 2.81
C GLU A 70 -5.73 -0.59 3.82
N MET A 71 -6.02 -1.87 3.59
CA MET A 71 -6.98 -2.63 4.40
C MET A 71 -6.77 -4.15 4.30
N ALA A 72 -7.22 -4.88 5.33
CA ALA A 72 -7.34 -6.33 5.26
C ALA A 72 -8.47 -6.78 4.31
N ALA A 73 -8.35 -8.00 3.77
CA ALA A 73 -9.35 -8.60 2.88
C ALA A 73 -10.59 -9.14 3.61
N THR A 74 -11.12 -8.41 4.60
CA THR A 74 -12.28 -8.84 5.41
C THR A 74 -13.58 -8.16 4.99
N GLU A 75 -14.71 -8.76 5.39
CA GLU A 75 -16.03 -8.26 4.99
C GLU A 75 -16.32 -6.87 5.57
N GLU A 76 -15.93 -6.61 6.84
CA GLU A 76 -16.06 -5.29 7.47
C GLU A 76 -15.32 -4.22 6.66
N MET A 77 -14.05 -4.47 6.34
CA MET A 77 -13.22 -3.51 5.61
C MET A 77 -13.72 -3.30 4.18
N LEU A 78 -14.21 -4.35 3.54
CA LEU A 78 -14.83 -4.27 2.22
C LEU A 78 -16.07 -3.36 2.24
N GLU A 79 -16.95 -3.50 3.22
CA GLU A 79 -18.10 -2.63 3.37
C GLU A 79 -17.70 -1.16 3.59
N ILE A 80 -16.67 -0.92 4.42
CA ILE A 80 -16.12 0.41 4.67
C ILE A 80 -15.56 1.03 3.37
N ALA A 81 -14.75 0.29 2.62
CA ALA A 81 -14.18 0.76 1.36
C ALA A 81 -15.26 1.06 0.32
N LEU A 82 -16.30 0.22 0.20
CA LEU A 82 -17.43 0.45 -0.70
C LEU A 82 -18.29 1.66 -0.30
N ALA A 83 -18.37 1.97 1.00
CA ALA A 83 -19.07 3.14 1.50
C ALA A 83 -18.30 4.44 1.22
N PHE A 84 -16.98 4.45 1.46
CA PHE A 84 -16.16 5.65 1.25
C PHE A 84 -15.72 5.84 -0.21
N ARG A 85 -15.59 4.76 -0.99
CA ARG A 85 -15.13 4.79 -2.39
C ARG A 85 -13.85 5.60 -2.57
N PRO A 86 -12.73 5.16 -1.96
CA PRO A 86 -11.42 5.73 -2.26
C PRO A 86 -11.08 5.49 -3.74
N GLU A 87 -10.14 6.27 -4.28
CA GLU A 87 -9.69 6.08 -5.66
C GLU A 87 -8.96 4.73 -5.82
N MET A 88 -8.25 4.29 -4.78
CA MET A 88 -7.58 2.98 -4.73
C MET A 88 -7.75 2.30 -3.37
N ALA A 89 -7.82 0.97 -3.37
CA ALA A 89 -7.69 0.15 -2.17
C ALA A 89 -6.53 -0.84 -2.34
N THR A 90 -5.57 -0.82 -1.42
CA THR A 90 -4.47 -1.79 -1.37
C THR A 90 -4.80 -2.87 -0.33
N LEU A 91 -4.92 -4.12 -0.77
CA LEU A 91 -5.09 -5.24 0.16
C LEU A 91 -3.73 -5.62 0.74
N VAL A 92 -3.64 -5.57 2.07
CA VAL A 92 -2.44 -5.90 2.85
C VAL A 92 -2.73 -7.06 3.79
N PRO A 93 -1.73 -7.88 4.16
CA PRO A 93 -1.93 -8.89 5.18
C PRO A 93 -2.09 -8.21 6.54
N GLU A 94 -3.12 -8.59 7.30
CA GLU A 94 -3.28 -8.12 8.68
C GLU A 94 -3.33 -9.33 9.61
N ARG A 95 -2.32 -9.46 10.49
CA ARG A 95 -2.43 -10.28 11.70
C ARG A 95 -2.62 -9.36 12.90
N ARG A 96 -3.48 -9.77 13.85
CA ARG A 96 -3.82 -9.00 15.06
C ARG A 96 -2.61 -8.61 15.93
N GLU A 97 -1.50 -9.34 15.81
CA GLU A 97 -0.34 -9.24 16.71
C GLU A 97 0.91 -8.61 16.07
N GLU A 98 0.91 -8.36 14.75
CA GLU A 98 2.09 -7.85 14.04
C GLU A 98 2.23 -6.32 14.23
N LEU A 99 3.45 -5.85 14.55
CA LEU A 99 3.78 -4.42 14.71
C LEU A 99 3.88 -3.69 13.35
N THR A 100 4.29 -4.41 12.31
CA THR A 100 4.39 -4.04 10.89
C THR A 100 4.11 -5.30 10.08
N THR A 101 3.62 -5.18 8.83
CA THR A 101 3.41 -6.35 7.95
C THR A 101 4.70 -7.15 7.81
N GLU A 102 4.76 -8.38 8.31
CA GLU A 102 6.00 -9.19 8.27
C GLU A 102 6.32 -9.73 6.87
N GLY A 103 5.36 -9.69 5.94
CA GLY A 103 5.50 -10.09 4.55
C GLY A 103 4.35 -9.57 3.67
N GLY A 104 4.33 -9.98 2.41
CA GLY A 104 3.24 -9.69 1.49
C GLY A 104 1.99 -10.55 1.74
N LEU A 105 0.87 -10.14 1.14
CA LEU A 105 -0.37 -10.90 1.13
C LEU A 105 -0.17 -12.21 0.35
N ASP A 106 -0.54 -13.35 0.94
CA ASP A 106 -0.53 -14.65 0.25
C ASP A 106 -1.75 -14.80 -0.68
N VAL A 107 -1.68 -14.17 -1.84
CA VAL A 107 -2.72 -14.22 -2.87
C VAL A 107 -2.84 -15.63 -3.45
N HIS A 108 -1.72 -16.34 -3.57
CA HIS A 108 -1.73 -17.70 -4.10
C HIS A 108 -2.50 -18.67 -3.20
N GLY A 109 -2.23 -18.66 -1.89
CA GLY A 109 -2.93 -19.50 -0.91
C GLY A 109 -4.39 -19.11 -0.69
N HIS A 110 -4.73 -17.83 -0.86
CA HIS A 110 -6.07 -17.28 -0.59
C HIS A 110 -6.79 -16.78 -1.87
N ALA A 111 -6.53 -17.43 -3.02
CA ALA A 111 -6.97 -16.94 -4.33
C ALA A 111 -8.49 -16.67 -4.45
N ASP A 112 -9.34 -17.55 -3.91
CA ASP A 112 -10.79 -17.41 -3.97
C ASP A 112 -11.29 -16.24 -3.12
N GLU A 113 -10.74 -16.08 -1.91
CA GLU A 113 -11.10 -15.02 -0.97
C GLU A 113 -10.65 -13.65 -1.51
N VAL A 114 -9.38 -13.53 -1.88
CA VAL A 114 -8.82 -12.30 -2.44
C VAL A 114 -9.52 -11.95 -3.75
N GLY A 115 -9.73 -12.92 -4.66
CA GLY A 115 -10.42 -12.68 -5.92
C GLY A 115 -11.86 -12.21 -5.76
N ARG A 116 -12.57 -12.66 -4.71
CA ARG A 116 -13.91 -12.17 -4.36
C ARG A 116 -13.86 -10.70 -3.90
N VAL A 117 -12.93 -10.33 -3.03
CA VAL A 117 -12.78 -8.96 -2.52
C VAL A 117 -12.38 -8.01 -3.65
N VAL A 118 -11.38 -8.39 -4.46
CA VAL A 118 -10.94 -7.64 -5.64
C VAL A 118 -12.12 -7.37 -6.57
N ARG A 119 -12.91 -8.39 -6.91
CA ARG A 119 -14.08 -8.23 -7.78
C ARG A 119 -15.09 -7.23 -7.23
N ARG A 120 -15.44 -7.33 -5.94
CA ARG A 120 -16.44 -6.45 -5.32
C ARG A 120 -15.97 -4.99 -5.25
N LEU A 121 -14.71 -4.74 -4.93
CA LEU A 121 -14.12 -3.39 -4.94
C LEU A 121 -14.17 -2.79 -6.35
N ARG A 122 -13.78 -3.57 -7.37
CA ARG A 122 -13.80 -3.13 -8.78
C ARG A 122 -15.21 -2.88 -9.29
N GLU A 123 -16.19 -3.72 -8.94
CA GLU A 123 -17.62 -3.46 -9.22
C GLU A 123 -18.12 -2.16 -8.55
N GLY A 124 -17.52 -1.78 -7.42
CA GLY A 124 -17.73 -0.49 -6.75
C GLY A 124 -17.01 0.70 -7.40
N GLY A 125 -16.22 0.47 -8.46
CA GLY A 125 -15.45 1.50 -9.16
C GLY A 125 -14.13 1.87 -8.48
N ILE A 126 -13.63 1.05 -7.55
CA ILE A 126 -12.38 1.27 -6.82
C ILE A 126 -11.24 0.52 -7.53
N LEU A 127 -10.11 1.18 -7.77
CA LEU A 127 -8.91 0.51 -8.27
C LEU A 127 -8.32 -0.39 -7.18
N VAL A 128 -7.92 -1.60 -7.52
CA VAL A 128 -7.41 -2.55 -6.51
C VAL A 128 -5.93 -2.83 -6.71
N SER A 129 -5.15 -2.61 -5.65
CA SER A 129 -3.76 -3.03 -5.53
C SER A 129 -3.64 -4.19 -4.54
N LEU A 130 -2.69 -5.09 -4.76
CA LEU A 130 -2.35 -6.19 -3.84
C LEU A 130 -0.90 -6.03 -3.37
N PHE A 131 -0.70 -5.86 -2.07
CA PHE A 131 0.63 -5.78 -1.48
C PHE A 131 1.23 -7.18 -1.36
N ILE A 132 2.26 -7.48 -2.15
CA ILE A 132 2.81 -8.84 -2.29
C ILE A 132 4.34 -8.86 -2.26
N ASP A 133 4.89 -10.00 -1.87
CA ASP A 133 6.33 -10.24 -2.00
C ASP A 133 6.73 -10.38 -3.48
N PRO A 134 7.99 -10.03 -3.85
CA PRO A 134 8.50 -10.11 -5.21
C PRO A 134 8.76 -11.58 -5.62
N GLU A 135 7.68 -12.32 -5.88
CA GLU A 135 7.68 -13.73 -6.23
C GLU A 135 6.71 -14.03 -7.38
N ASP A 136 7.17 -14.75 -8.41
CA ASP A 136 6.41 -14.96 -9.66
C ASP A 136 5.03 -15.60 -9.45
N HIS A 137 4.89 -16.49 -8.45
CA HIS A 137 3.63 -17.16 -8.18
C HIS A 137 2.61 -16.22 -7.53
N GLN A 138 3.04 -15.28 -6.68
CA GLN A 138 2.18 -14.23 -6.11
C GLN A 138 1.76 -13.23 -7.19
N VAL A 139 2.70 -12.79 -8.03
CA VAL A 139 2.41 -11.89 -9.16
C VAL A 139 1.39 -12.53 -10.12
N SER A 140 1.58 -13.81 -10.45
CA SER A 140 0.65 -14.56 -11.30
C SER A 140 -0.72 -14.73 -10.63
N ALA A 141 -0.76 -14.90 -9.31
CA ALA A 141 -2.01 -15.00 -8.56
C ALA A 141 -2.75 -13.65 -8.52
N ALA A 142 -2.04 -12.55 -8.33
CA ALA A 142 -2.59 -11.20 -8.38
C ALA A 142 -3.23 -10.87 -9.74
N ALA A 143 -2.55 -11.23 -10.84
CA ALA A 143 -3.10 -11.08 -12.18
C ALA A 143 -4.39 -11.90 -12.38
N ARG A 144 -4.41 -13.16 -11.90
CA ARG A 144 -5.62 -14.02 -11.98
C ARG A 144 -6.76 -13.54 -11.10
N ALA A 145 -6.46 -12.94 -9.94
CA ALA A 145 -7.45 -12.31 -9.07
C ALA A 145 -8.11 -11.09 -9.73
N GLY A 146 -7.49 -10.55 -10.78
CA GLY A 146 -8.00 -9.43 -11.56
C GLY A 146 -7.72 -8.08 -10.90
N ALA A 147 -6.63 -7.98 -10.13
CA ALA A 147 -6.16 -6.71 -9.59
C ALA A 147 -5.74 -5.75 -10.72
N ASP A 148 -5.86 -4.45 -10.48
CA ASP A 148 -5.40 -3.41 -11.41
C ASP A 148 -3.90 -3.12 -11.17
N PHE A 149 -3.48 -3.21 -9.91
CA PHE A 149 -2.11 -2.99 -9.46
C PHE A 149 -1.60 -4.13 -8.59
N ILE A 150 -0.28 -4.21 -8.47
CA ILE A 150 0.40 -4.81 -7.33
C ILE A 150 1.26 -3.75 -6.65
N GLU A 151 1.48 -3.89 -5.36
CA GLU A 151 2.50 -3.14 -4.63
C GLU A 151 3.57 -4.12 -4.15
N LEU A 152 4.78 -3.99 -4.70
CA LEU A 152 5.89 -4.86 -4.35
C LEU A 152 6.45 -4.48 -2.99
N HIS A 153 6.49 -5.46 -2.09
CA HIS A 153 7.06 -5.32 -0.76
C HIS A 153 8.59 -5.14 -0.84
N THR A 154 9.08 -3.96 -0.44
CA THR A 154 10.53 -3.65 -0.43
C THR A 154 11.21 -3.84 0.92
N GLY A 155 10.54 -4.44 1.92
CA GLY A 155 11.10 -4.61 3.28
C GLY A 155 12.41 -5.39 3.31
N SER A 156 12.47 -6.54 2.64
CA SER A 156 13.72 -7.34 2.56
C SER A 156 14.88 -6.56 1.90
N TYR A 157 14.59 -5.70 0.93
CA TYR A 157 15.57 -4.81 0.31
C TYR A 157 16.04 -3.71 1.27
N ALA A 158 15.10 -3.10 1.99
CA ALA A 158 15.37 -2.02 2.94
C ALA A 158 16.17 -2.49 4.16
N GLU A 159 15.89 -3.70 4.66
CA GLU A 159 16.50 -4.28 5.86
C GLU A 159 17.78 -5.10 5.57
N ALA A 160 18.17 -5.22 4.30
CA ALA A 160 19.34 -5.98 3.91
C ALA A 160 20.62 -5.52 4.64
N LYS A 161 21.31 -6.47 5.28
CA LYS A 161 22.44 -6.18 6.17
C LYS A 161 23.74 -5.80 5.45
N ASP A 162 23.84 -6.11 4.16
CA ASP A 162 25.01 -5.83 3.35
C ASP A 162 24.64 -5.53 1.89
N CYS A 163 25.58 -4.95 1.15
CA CYS A 163 25.38 -4.54 -0.24
C CYS A 163 25.05 -5.73 -1.17
N LYS A 164 25.53 -6.93 -0.87
CA LYS A 164 25.29 -8.11 -1.71
C LYS A 164 23.86 -8.61 -1.55
N ALA A 165 23.37 -8.69 -0.31
CA ALA A 165 21.99 -9.01 -0.01
C ALA A 165 21.06 -7.95 -0.60
N GLN A 166 21.37 -6.67 -0.42
CA GLN A 166 20.57 -5.58 -0.97
C GLN A 166 20.47 -5.64 -2.50
N GLN A 167 21.59 -5.92 -3.19
CA GLN A 167 21.60 -6.06 -4.65
C GLN A 167 20.83 -7.29 -5.13
N ALA A 168 20.84 -8.39 -4.35
CA ALA A 168 20.05 -9.57 -4.66
C ALA A 168 18.54 -9.28 -4.57
N GLU A 169 18.10 -8.59 -3.51
CA GLU A 169 16.70 -8.18 -3.35
C GLU A 169 16.26 -7.17 -4.41
N LEU A 170 17.13 -6.21 -4.77
CA LEU A 170 16.87 -5.30 -5.89
C LEU A 170 16.66 -6.07 -7.21
N THR A 171 17.46 -7.11 -7.45
CA THR A 171 17.34 -7.94 -8.65
C THR A 171 16.00 -8.70 -8.67
N ARG A 172 15.55 -9.21 -7.51
CA ARG A 172 14.25 -9.86 -7.35
C ARG A 172 13.09 -8.90 -7.62
N LEU A 173 13.17 -7.67 -7.12
CA LEU A 173 12.19 -6.61 -7.35
C LEU A 173 12.08 -6.26 -8.83
N ILE A 174 13.21 -6.05 -9.51
CA ILE A 174 13.26 -5.77 -10.96
C ILE A 174 12.60 -6.91 -11.75
N GLN A 175 12.99 -8.15 -11.48
CA GLN A 175 12.43 -9.31 -12.18
C GLN A 175 10.92 -9.43 -11.97
N SER A 176 10.45 -9.21 -10.73
CA SER A 176 9.02 -9.27 -10.40
C SER A 176 8.23 -8.15 -11.06
N ALA A 177 8.78 -6.94 -11.12
CA ALA A 177 8.16 -5.80 -11.79
C ALA A 177 8.03 -6.06 -13.31
N MET A 178 9.06 -6.64 -13.94
CA MET A 178 9.01 -7.06 -15.34
C MET A 178 7.95 -8.14 -15.58
N THR A 179 7.90 -9.17 -14.73
CA THR A 179 6.89 -10.24 -14.80
C THR A 179 5.48 -9.66 -14.67
N ALA A 180 5.25 -8.78 -13.69
CA ALA A 180 3.96 -8.13 -13.46
C ALA A 180 3.52 -7.29 -14.67
N LYS A 181 4.44 -6.53 -15.24
CA LYS A 181 4.17 -5.73 -16.44
C LYS A 181 3.78 -6.59 -17.63
N GLY A 182 4.46 -7.72 -17.82
CA GLY A 182 4.14 -8.70 -18.86
C GLY A 182 2.75 -9.34 -18.70
N LEU A 183 2.22 -9.37 -17.48
CA LEU A 183 0.87 -9.85 -17.17
C LEU A 183 -0.20 -8.74 -17.20
N GLY A 184 0.17 -7.51 -17.57
CA GLY A 184 -0.74 -6.38 -17.69
C GLY A 184 -1.07 -5.67 -16.37
N LEU A 185 -0.37 -6.00 -15.28
CA LEU A 185 -0.49 -5.30 -14.00
C LEU A 185 0.24 -3.95 -14.06
N ARG A 186 -0.27 -2.99 -13.32
CA ARG A 186 0.45 -1.76 -12.96
C ARG A 186 1.22 -2.01 -11.65
N ILE A 187 2.36 -1.37 -11.47
CA ILE A 187 3.29 -1.73 -10.39
C ILE A 187 3.56 -0.52 -9.52
N ASN A 188 3.26 -0.65 -8.23
CA ASN A 188 3.72 0.22 -7.17
C ASN A 188 4.80 -0.50 -6.36
N ALA A 189 5.53 0.25 -5.52
CA ALA A 189 6.44 -0.34 -4.55
C ALA A 189 6.50 0.51 -3.28
N GLY A 190 6.78 -0.11 -2.14
CA GLY A 190 6.78 0.59 -0.87
C GLY A 190 7.22 -0.30 0.28
N HIS A 191 7.11 0.23 1.48
CA HIS A 191 7.53 -0.39 2.75
C HIS A 191 9.04 -0.40 2.98
N GLY A 192 9.49 0.31 4.03
CA GLY A 192 10.90 0.38 4.44
C GLY A 192 11.79 1.31 3.61
N LEU A 193 11.27 1.97 2.58
CA LEU A 193 12.05 2.92 1.79
C LEU A 193 12.41 4.17 2.59
N ASP A 194 13.63 4.66 2.41
CA ASP A 194 14.18 5.85 3.05
C ASP A 194 14.94 6.73 2.03
N TYR A 195 15.39 7.90 2.48
CA TYR A 195 16.13 8.86 1.65
C TYR A 195 17.44 8.32 1.06
N ARG A 196 17.95 7.18 1.53
CA ARG A 196 19.22 6.59 1.10
C ARG A 196 19.02 5.44 0.13
N ASN A 197 17.95 4.66 0.27
CA ASN A 197 17.70 3.46 -0.53
C ASN A 197 16.68 3.67 -1.67
N VAL A 198 15.85 4.73 -1.61
CA VAL A 198 14.74 4.94 -2.56
C VAL A 198 15.20 5.06 -4.01
N GLY A 199 16.41 5.60 -4.26
CA GLY A 199 16.90 5.89 -5.61
C GLY A 199 16.95 4.67 -6.53
N SER A 200 17.34 3.51 -6.01
CA SER A 200 17.42 2.27 -6.81
C SER A 200 16.05 1.72 -7.17
N ILE A 201 15.06 1.88 -6.29
CA ILE A 201 13.68 1.45 -6.54
C ILE A 201 12.99 2.41 -7.50
N ALA A 202 13.17 3.71 -7.32
CA ALA A 202 12.67 4.76 -8.21
C ALA A 202 13.22 4.66 -9.65
N ALA A 203 14.37 3.99 -9.83
CA ALA A 203 14.98 3.78 -11.14
C ALA A 203 14.39 2.59 -11.92
N ILE A 204 13.53 1.77 -11.30
CA ILE A 204 12.88 0.64 -11.98
C ILE A 204 11.81 1.18 -12.94
N PRO A 205 11.94 1.00 -14.27
CA PRO A 205 11.06 1.64 -15.25
C PRO A 205 9.59 1.22 -15.16
N GLU A 206 9.33 0.00 -14.70
CA GLU A 206 7.99 -0.57 -14.56
C GLU A 206 7.21 0.01 -13.38
N VAL A 207 7.89 0.60 -12.39
CA VAL A 207 7.26 1.17 -11.19
C VAL A 207 6.63 2.53 -11.51
N GLU A 208 5.33 2.65 -11.23
CA GLU A 208 4.53 3.84 -11.52
C GLU A 208 4.39 4.77 -10.31
N GLU A 209 4.36 4.23 -9.09
CA GLU A 209 4.21 4.98 -7.85
C GLU A 209 4.97 4.32 -6.68
N LEU A 210 5.51 5.15 -5.78
CA LEU A 210 6.06 4.70 -4.50
C LEU A 210 5.15 5.08 -3.34
N SER A 211 4.80 4.12 -2.48
CA SER A 211 4.09 4.34 -1.22
C SER A 211 5.10 4.39 -0.07
N ILE A 212 5.33 5.58 0.50
CA ILE A 212 6.35 5.80 1.54
C ILE A 212 5.71 6.51 2.75
N GLY A 213 5.98 6.00 3.95
CA GLY A 213 5.38 6.51 5.19
C GLY A 213 6.38 6.91 6.27
N HIS A 214 6.95 5.94 6.98
CA HIS A 214 7.70 6.17 8.22
C HIS A 214 8.92 7.11 8.10
N SER A 215 9.66 7.02 6.98
CA SER A 215 10.95 7.69 6.78
C SER A 215 10.85 9.20 6.55
#